data_AF-A0A1Y3NI86-F1
#
_entry.id   AF-A0A1Y3NI86-F1
#
_cell.length_a   1.000
_cell.length_b   1.000
_cell.length_c   1.000
_cell.angle_alpha   90.00
_cell.angle_beta   90.00
_cell.angle_gamma   90.00
#
_symmetry.space_group_name_H-M   'P 1'
#
loop_
_entity.id
_entity.type
_entity.pdbx_description
1 polymer ?
#
loop_
_entity_poly.entity_id
_entity_poly.type
_entity_poly.pdbx_seq_one_letter_code
_entity_poly.pdbx_strand_id
1 'polypeptide(L)'
;MKVPCAFTELSQKKFVQNTYAKKGSIMEPNIYYKSIYKMVDKTFVEIAIGGYVTILTIISIFFHTRAGGSCGFVPININEKINNANYTNIDSSHVKRQEKSKYGTKQMQDMFMIPIVIGIIFIIVNSIIIIIFSFTKIKDDQRLGIKFDCYSNAIIHIIAEIFYFILKRDYGKDTPQYIQDLRVLTKDGIYIFVICGIYLHFTSVIIPLIKCFKAERLDKKYANEPTNTMQYFYKILNSPNLVEELKAIAIQDFVVENVLFWENYCILQKLVIRAKQKQEIIGESSSSSHHQKFSLQDITTSNSGSHDEESYDPNYPLLPQLVPYYNAFYHT
;
A
#
# COMPACT_ATOMS: atom_id res chain seq x y z
N MET A 1 -21.20 -7.97 19.45
CA MET A 1 -20.10 -8.77 18.88
C MET A 1 -18.80 -8.17 19.38
N LYS A 2 -18.10 -8.82 20.31
CA LYS A 2 -16.89 -8.29 20.95
C LYS A 2 -15.71 -8.43 20.00
N VAL A 3 -15.08 -7.31 19.66
CA VAL A 3 -13.85 -7.25 18.86
C VAL A 3 -12.69 -7.76 19.74
N PRO A 4 -12.00 -8.84 19.38
CA PRO A 4 -10.76 -9.19 20.08
C PRO A 4 -9.67 -8.25 19.58
N CYS A 5 -9.44 -7.14 20.30
CA CYS A 5 -8.23 -6.35 20.16
C CYS A 5 -7.06 -7.17 20.72
N ALA A 6 -6.49 -8.04 19.90
CA ALA A 6 -5.18 -8.63 20.18
C ALA A 6 -4.08 -7.68 19.68
N PHE A 7 -4.05 -6.47 20.25
CA PHE A 7 -2.80 -5.74 20.40
C PHE A 7 -2.33 -6.10 21.80
N THR A 8 -1.19 -6.77 21.91
CA THR A 8 -0.58 -7.02 23.21
C THR A 8 -0.23 -5.67 23.80
N GLU A 9 -1.11 -5.18 24.68
CA GLU A 9 -0.84 -4.08 25.58
C GLU A 9 0.49 -4.41 26.25
N LEU A 10 1.54 -3.68 25.86
CA LEU A 10 2.87 -3.91 26.40
C LEU A 10 2.74 -3.56 27.88
N SER A 11 2.68 -4.57 28.75
CA SER A 11 2.31 -4.33 30.14
C SER A 11 3.18 -3.21 30.69
N GLN A 12 2.55 -2.23 31.31
CA GLN A 12 3.22 -1.02 31.81
C GLN A 12 4.45 -1.38 32.65
N LYS A 13 4.40 -2.54 33.34
CA LYS A 13 5.52 -3.15 34.07
C LYS A 13 6.70 -3.56 33.17
N LYS A 14 6.47 -4.18 32.00
CA LYS A 14 7.53 -4.52 31.02
C LYS A 14 8.14 -3.29 30.36
N PHE A 15 7.33 -2.26 30.09
CA PHE A 15 7.83 -0.99 29.56
C PHE A 15 8.77 -0.31 30.57
N VAL A 16 8.31 -0.15 31.81
CA VAL A 16 9.09 0.42 32.91
C VAL A 16 10.37 -0.39 33.16
N GLN A 17 10.29 -1.71 33.25
CA GLN A 17 11.45 -2.56 33.56
C GLN A 17 12.53 -2.53 32.47
N ASN A 18 12.15 -2.40 31.19
CA ASN A 18 13.11 -2.26 30.09
C ASN A 18 13.76 -0.87 30.03
N THR A 19 13.03 0.19 30.39
CA THR A 19 13.56 1.57 30.45
C THR A 19 14.57 1.75 31.58
N TYR A 20 14.38 1.07 32.72
CA TYR A 20 15.34 1.12 33.84
C TYR A 20 16.54 0.18 33.67
N ALA A 21 16.42 -0.93 32.92
CA ALA A 21 17.50 -1.89 32.72
C ALA A 21 18.59 -1.43 31.72
N LYS A 22 18.27 -0.49 30.81
CA LYS A 22 19.24 0.13 29.90
C LYS A 22 19.55 1.55 30.36
N LYS A 23 20.63 1.71 31.13
CA LYS A 23 21.29 2.97 31.54
C LYS A 23 20.76 4.23 30.82
N GLY A 24 19.78 4.90 31.41
CA GLY A 24 19.46 6.32 31.17
C GLY A 24 18.99 6.73 29.78
N SER A 25 18.90 5.84 28.79
CA SER A 25 18.31 6.19 27.49
C SER A 25 16.80 6.01 27.60
N ILE A 26 16.08 7.12 27.69
CA ILE A 26 14.63 7.15 27.47
C ILE A 26 14.40 6.55 26.08
N MET A 27 13.87 5.32 26.05
CA MET A 27 13.60 4.63 24.78
C MET A 27 12.46 5.39 24.10
N GLU A 28 12.71 5.88 22.88
CA GLU A 28 11.70 6.56 22.08
C GLU A 28 10.39 5.75 22.08
N PRO A 29 9.24 6.37 22.40
CA PRO A 29 7.93 5.73 22.23
C PRO A 29 7.64 5.42 20.74
N ASN A 30 8.50 5.88 19.83
CA ASN A 30 8.33 5.81 18.39
C ASN A 30 8.85 4.51 17.75
N ILE A 31 8.60 3.36 18.40
CA ILE A 31 8.88 2.04 17.82
C ILE A 31 8.10 1.85 16.51
N TYR A 32 6.94 2.50 16.41
CA TYR A 32 6.07 2.48 15.23
C TYR A 32 6.70 3.20 14.03
N TYR A 33 7.36 4.34 14.20
CA TYR A 33 8.03 5.07 13.11
C TYR A 33 9.09 4.23 12.43
N LYS A 34 9.97 3.58 13.20
CA LYS A 34 10.99 2.70 12.64
C LYS A 34 10.39 1.46 11.96
N SER A 35 9.18 1.05 12.31
CA SER A 35 8.47 -0.07 11.70
C SER A 35 7.68 0.33 10.45
N ILE A 36 7.10 1.54 10.41
CA ILE A 36 6.29 2.06 9.29
C ILE A 36 7.19 2.57 8.16
N TYR A 37 8.28 3.27 8.47
CA TYR A 37 9.31 3.63 7.48
C TYR A 37 10.03 2.42 6.88
N LYS A 38 10.09 1.30 7.63
CA LYS A 38 10.54 0.00 7.11
C LYS A 38 9.52 -0.69 6.21
N MET A 39 8.24 -0.31 6.32
CA MET A 39 7.13 -1.04 5.71
C MET A 39 6.90 -0.65 4.25
N VAL A 40 7.32 0.56 3.86
CA VAL A 40 7.39 1.01 2.47
C VAL A 40 8.79 1.55 2.23
N ASP A 41 9.77 0.65 2.15
CA ASP A 41 11.09 1.04 1.67
C ASP A 41 10.93 1.48 0.21
N LYS A 42 10.86 2.79 0.00
CA LYS A 42 10.76 3.41 -1.32
C LYS A 42 11.84 2.85 -2.26
N THR A 43 13.02 2.56 -1.71
CA THR A 43 14.13 1.92 -2.42
C THR A 43 13.76 0.53 -2.90
N PHE A 44 13.09 -0.27 -2.07
CA PHE A 44 12.63 -1.60 -2.46
C PHE A 44 11.59 -1.53 -3.58
N VAL A 45 10.63 -0.61 -3.50
CA VAL A 45 9.61 -0.43 -4.54
C VAL A 45 10.25 0.02 -5.86
N GLU A 46 11.17 0.99 -5.81
CA GLU A 46 11.90 1.45 -6.99
C GLU A 46 12.76 0.34 -7.62
N ILE A 47 13.48 -0.44 -6.80
CA ILE A 47 14.27 -1.60 -7.27
C ILE A 47 13.36 -2.67 -7.87
N ALA A 48 12.23 -2.97 -7.24
CA ALA A 48 11.29 -4.00 -7.71
C ALA A 48 10.64 -3.59 -9.05
N ILE A 49 10.16 -2.35 -9.17
CA ILE A 49 9.59 -1.83 -10.42
C ILE A 49 10.66 -1.77 -11.51
N GLY A 50 11.84 -1.23 -11.21
CA GLY A 50 12.95 -1.15 -12.17
C GLY A 50 13.40 -2.53 -12.64
N GLY A 51 13.52 -3.50 -11.73
CA GLY A 51 13.83 -4.89 -12.03
C GLY A 51 12.78 -5.54 -12.91
N TYR A 52 11.50 -5.38 -12.59
CA TYR A 52 10.38 -5.91 -13.38
C TYR A 52 10.39 -5.36 -14.82
N VAL A 53 10.50 -4.03 -14.99
CA VAL A 53 10.56 -3.39 -16.31
C VAL A 53 11.78 -3.86 -17.10
N THR A 54 12.94 -4.02 -16.44
CA THR A 54 14.16 -4.52 -17.09
C THR A 54 13.98 -5.96 -17.58
N ILE A 55 13.39 -6.84 -16.77
CA ILE A 55 13.11 -8.23 -17.16
C ILE A 55 12.17 -8.26 -18.36
N LEU A 56 11.08 -7.49 -18.35
CA LEU A 56 10.15 -7.41 -19.48
C LEU A 56 10.84 -6.92 -20.75
N THR A 57 11.68 -5.89 -20.62
CA THR A 57 12.44 -5.33 -21.75
C THR A 57 13.40 -6.36 -22.34
N ILE A 58 14.11 -7.12 -21.50
CA ILE A 58 15.00 -8.19 -21.94
C ILE A 58 14.22 -9.29 -22.67
N ILE A 59 13.06 -9.71 -22.15
CA ILE A 59 12.20 -10.71 -22.78
C ILE A 59 11.73 -10.21 -24.15
N SER A 60 11.25 -8.97 -24.24
CA SER A 60 10.84 -8.37 -25.50
C SER A 60 12.00 -8.32 -26.51
N ILE A 61 13.19 -7.84 -26.09
CA ILE A 61 14.38 -7.79 -26.95
C ILE A 61 14.78 -9.20 -27.42
N PHE A 62 14.75 -10.20 -26.55
CA PHE A 62 15.07 -11.58 -26.89
C PHE A 62 14.15 -12.14 -27.99
N PHE A 63 12.84 -11.94 -27.86
CA PHE A 63 11.90 -12.40 -28.89
C PHE A 63 11.98 -11.57 -30.18
N HIS A 64 12.22 -10.26 -30.08
CA HIS A 64 12.43 -9.40 -31.25
C HIS A 64 13.70 -9.80 -32.03
N THR A 65 14.80 -10.07 -31.36
CA THR A 65 16.06 -10.50 -32.01
C THR A 65 15.90 -11.87 -32.65
N ARG A 66 15.16 -12.79 -32.01
CA ARG A 66 14.84 -14.11 -32.56
C ARG A 66 13.91 -14.06 -33.77
N ALA A 67 12.94 -13.14 -33.78
CA ALA A 67 12.02 -12.94 -34.91
C ALA A 67 12.71 -12.33 -36.15
N GLY A 68 13.94 -11.82 -36.02
CA GLY A 68 14.72 -11.22 -37.10
C GLY A 68 14.21 -9.85 -37.53
N GLY A 69 14.57 -9.41 -38.75
CA GLY A 69 14.21 -8.09 -39.32
C GLY A 69 12.74 -7.89 -39.68
N SER A 70 11.86 -8.77 -39.21
CA SER A 70 10.41 -8.76 -39.49
C SER A 70 9.64 -7.80 -38.59
N CYS A 71 10.32 -7.16 -37.64
CA CYS A 71 9.77 -6.14 -36.76
C CYS A 71 9.97 -4.76 -37.39
N GLY A 72 8.88 -4.09 -37.76
CA GLY A 72 8.91 -2.73 -38.29
C GLY A 72 7.62 -1.98 -37.98
N PHE A 73 7.62 -0.66 -38.17
CA PHE A 73 6.46 0.20 -37.92
C PHE A 73 5.43 0.20 -39.04
N VAL A 74 5.48 -0.79 -39.94
CA VAL A 74 4.52 -0.89 -41.04
C VAL A 74 3.19 -1.38 -40.46
N PRO A 75 2.09 -0.62 -40.61
CA PRO A 75 0.79 -1.05 -40.14
C PRO A 75 0.39 -2.32 -40.89
N ILE A 76 0.07 -3.35 -40.11
CA ILE A 76 -0.32 -4.66 -40.64
C ILE A 76 -1.82 -4.83 -40.40
N ASN A 77 -2.55 -5.27 -41.44
CA ASN A 77 -3.93 -5.70 -41.27
C ASN A 77 -3.96 -7.04 -40.51
N ILE A 78 -4.18 -6.97 -39.20
CA ILE A 78 -4.18 -8.12 -38.28
C ILE A 78 -5.26 -9.12 -38.66
N ASN A 79 -6.46 -8.64 -39.04
CA ASN A 79 -7.58 -9.51 -39.38
C ASN A 79 -7.30 -10.32 -40.65
N GLU A 80 -6.71 -9.69 -41.66
CA GLU A 80 -6.29 -10.36 -42.90
C GLU A 80 -5.22 -11.42 -42.62
N LYS A 81 -4.22 -11.13 -41.78
CA LYS A 81 -3.17 -12.11 -41.43
C LYS A 81 -3.69 -13.29 -40.61
N ILE A 82 -4.59 -13.06 -39.66
CA ILE A 82 -5.21 -14.13 -38.86
C ILE A 82 -6.03 -15.06 -39.77
N ASN A 83 -6.84 -14.49 -40.66
CA ASN A 83 -7.68 -15.29 -41.57
C ASN A 83 -6.83 -16.07 -42.58
N ASN A 84 -5.75 -15.48 -43.11
CA ASN A 84 -4.86 -16.15 -44.07
C ASN A 84 -4.04 -17.29 -43.45
N ALA A 85 -3.65 -17.20 -42.19
CA ALA A 85 -2.92 -18.26 -41.49
C ALA A 85 -3.75 -19.56 -41.36
N ASN A 86 -5.07 -19.43 -41.20
CA ASN A 86 -5.98 -20.57 -41.08
C ASN A 86 -6.23 -21.29 -42.41
N TYR A 87 -6.19 -20.58 -43.55
CA TYR A 87 -6.36 -21.18 -44.88
C TYR A 87 -5.18 -22.04 -45.33
N THR A 88 -3.95 -21.71 -44.90
CA THR A 88 -2.75 -22.46 -45.31
C THR A 88 -2.66 -23.88 -44.73
N ASN A 89 -3.46 -24.24 -43.72
CA ASN A 89 -3.45 -25.57 -43.12
C ASN A 89 -4.42 -26.57 -43.77
N ILE A 90 -5.37 -26.12 -44.60
CA ILE A 90 -6.44 -26.99 -45.15
C ILE A 90 -6.07 -27.59 -46.51
N ASP A 91 -5.19 -26.95 -47.30
CA ASP A 91 -4.96 -27.32 -48.71
C ASP A 91 -3.51 -27.71 -49.03
N SER A 92 -2.91 -28.54 -48.16
CA SER A 92 -1.49 -28.94 -48.27
C SER A 92 -1.21 -30.11 -49.23
N SER A 93 -2.20 -30.60 -49.99
CA SER A 93 -1.98 -31.72 -50.91
C SER A 93 -1.42 -31.30 -52.29
N HIS A 94 -1.54 -30.04 -52.73
CA HIS A 94 -1.18 -29.69 -54.11
C HIS A 94 -0.66 -28.26 -54.36
N VAL A 95 0.26 -27.71 -53.57
CA VAL A 95 0.93 -26.44 -53.96
C VAL A 95 2.42 -26.43 -53.62
N LYS A 96 3.27 -26.71 -54.62
CA LYS A 96 4.74 -26.48 -54.63
C LYS A 96 5.10 -24.97 -54.72
N ARG A 97 4.32 -24.07 -54.11
CA ARG A 97 4.55 -22.62 -54.17
C ARG A 97 4.66 -22.05 -52.75
N GLN A 98 5.80 -21.39 -52.52
CA GLN A 98 6.16 -20.53 -51.39
C GLN A 98 6.87 -21.15 -50.18
N GLU A 99 8.12 -21.58 -50.39
CA GLU A 99 9.12 -21.62 -49.29
C GLU A 99 9.34 -20.25 -48.62
N LYS A 100 9.08 -19.13 -49.33
CA LYS A 100 9.13 -17.77 -48.76
C LYS A 100 8.01 -17.45 -47.76
N SER A 101 6.86 -18.13 -47.79
CA SER A 101 5.78 -17.86 -46.82
C SER A 101 5.98 -18.60 -45.49
N LYS A 102 6.66 -19.75 -45.50
CA LYS A 102 7.02 -20.53 -44.29
C LYS A 102 7.92 -19.76 -43.32
N TYR A 103 8.81 -18.90 -43.81
CA TYR A 103 9.69 -18.10 -42.95
C TYR A 103 8.93 -16.96 -42.24
N GLY A 104 7.99 -16.30 -42.94
CA GLY A 104 7.19 -15.22 -42.36
C GLY A 104 6.18 -15.71 -41.31
N THR A 105 5.59 -16.90 -41.51
CA THR A 105 4.66 -17.49 -40.53
C THR A 105 5.36 -17.98 -39.28
N LYS A 106 6.55 -18.59 -39.39
CA LYS A 106 7.34 -19.04 -38.24
C LYS A 106 7.85 -17.87 -37.39
N GLN A 107 8.29 -16.78 -38.01
CA GLN A 107 8.73 -15.57 -37.28
C GLN A 107 7.57 -14.87 -36.55
N MET A 108 6.38 -14.82 -37.15
CA MET A 108 5.20 -14.28 -36.47
C MET A 108 4.76 -15.15 -35.29
N GLN A 109 4.85 -16.48 -35.42
CA GLN A 109 4.56 -17.40 -34.31
C GLN A 109 5.48 -17.15 -33.11
N ASP A 110 6.77 -16.88 -33.34
CA ASP A 110 7.71 -16.54 -32.27
C ASP A 110 7.34 -15.22 -31.57
N MET A 111 6.80 -14.22 -32.28
CA MET A 111 6.31 -12.97 -31.66
C MET A 111 5.05 -13.20 -30.81
N PHE A 112 4.16 -14.10 -31.24
CA PHE A 112 2.98 -14.47 -30.45
C PHE A 112 3.31 -15.32 -29.22
N MET A 113 4.58 -15.70 -29.00
CA MET A 113 5.03 -16.29 -27.72
C MET A 113 5.25 -15.23 -26.64
N ILE A 114 5.52 -13.96 -27.01
CA ILE A 114 5.74 -12.87 -26.04
C ILE A 114 4.57 -12.73 -25.07
N PRO A 115 3.30 -12.61 -25.52
CA PRO A 115 2.17 -12.46 -24.61
C PRO A 115 1.98 -13.68 -23.71
N ILE A 116 2.33 -14.90 -24.17
CA ILE A 116 2.23 -16.12 -23.37
C ILE A 116 3.24 -16.10 -22.23
N VAL A 117 4.51 -15.81 -22.54
CA VAL A 117 5.57 -15.78 -21.53
C VAL A 117 5.31 -14.68 -20.52
N ILE A 118 4.90 -13.49 -20.98
CA ILE A 118 4.51 -12.38 -20.11
C ILE A 118 3.30 -12.78 -19.26
N GLY A 119 2.28 -13.43 -19.85
CA GLY A 119 1.10 -13.94 -19.15
C GLY A 119 1.45 -14.91 -18.02
N ILE A 120 2.34 -15.88 -18.29
CA ILE A 120 2.81 -16.83 -17.26
C ILE A 120 3.53 -16.09 -16.11
N ILE A 121 4.45 -15.18 -16.43
CA ILE A 121 5.16 -14.37 -15.42
C ILE A 121 4.14 -13.57 -14.60
N PHE A 122 3.15 -12.99 -15.26
CA PHE A 122 2.10 -12.20 -14.64
C PHE A 122 1.22 -13.06 -13.71
N ILE A 123 0.85 -14.28 -14.08
CA ILE A 123 0.15 -15.24 -13.21
C ILE A 123 0.98 -15.56 -11.96
N ILE A 124 2.29 -15.79 -12.11
CA ILE A 124 3.18 -16.09 -10.98
C ILE A 124 3.21 -14.90 -10.02
N VAL A 125 3.42 -13.68 -10.54
CA VAL A 125 3.42 -12.45 -9.74
C VAL A 125 2.06 -12.25 -9.05
N ASN A 126 0.95 -12.41 -9.76
CA ASN A 126 -0.39 -12.28 -9.20
C ASN A 126 -0.70 -13.33 -8.13
N SER A 127 -0.20 -14.55 -8.31
CA SER A 127 -0.33 -15.62 -7.31
C SER A 127 0.45 -15.28 -6.03
N ILE A 128 1.66 -14.73 -6.17
CA ILE A 128 2.45 -14.24 -5.03
C ILE A 128 1.71 -13.10 -4.32
N ILE A 129 1.14 -12.15 -5.06
CA ILE A 129 0.33 -11.06 -4.53
C ILE A 129 -0.88 -11.61 -3.74
N ILE A 130 -1.65 -12.53 -4.33
CA ILE A 130 -2.78 -13.21 -3.66
C ILE A 130 -2.34 -13.87 -2.36
N ILE A 131 -1.23 -14.61 -2.38
CA ILE A 131 -0.68 -15.29 -1.19
C ILE A 131 -0.32 -14.26 -0.12
N ILE A 132 0.47 -13.22 -0.47
CA ILE A 132 0.89 -12.17 0.47
C ILE A 132 -0.34 -11.51 1.10
N PHE A 133 -1.33 -11.11 0.30
CA PHE A 133 -2.54 -10.46 0.80
C PHE A 133 -3.44 -11.38 1.64
N SER A 134 -3.39 -12.70 1.39
CA SER A 134 -4.18 -13.70 2.13
C SER A 134 -3.63 -13.90 3.54
N PHE A 135 -2.31 -13.81 3.68
CA PHE A 135 -1.63 -13.99 4.97
C PHE A 135 -1.39 -12.66 5.71
N THR A 136 -1.46 -11.52 5.04
CA THR A 136 -1.35 -10.21 5.70
C THR A 136 -2.68 -9.73 6.28
N LYS A 137 -2.64 -9.37 7.56
CA LYS A 137 -3.76 -8.74 8.30
C LYS A 137 -3.98 -7.26 7.95
N ILE A 138 -3.74 -6.87 6.69
CA ILE A 138 -4.12 -5.54 6.22
C ILE A 138 -5.66 -5.46 6.31
N LYS A 139 -6.19 -4.54 7.10
CA LYS A 139 -7.64 -4.29 7.14
C LYS A 139 -7.97 -3.43 5.93
N ASP A 140 -8.94 -3.88 5.15
CA ASP A 140 -9.47 -3.09 4.05
C ASP A 140 -10.77 -2.49 4.56
N ASP A 141 -10.72 -1.23 4.98
CA ASP A 141 -11.86 -0.55 5.63
C ASP A 141 -12.95 -0.17 4.61
N GLN A 142 -12.63 -0.29 3.30
CA GLN A 142 -13.57 -0.05 2.21
C GLN A 142 -14.00 -1.35 1.53
N ARG A 143 -15.31 -1.46 1.21
CA ARG A 143 -15.91 -2.59 0.47
C ARG A 143 -15.26 -2.83 -0.92
N LEU A 144 -14.63 -1.80 -1.49
CA LEU A 144 -13.87 -1.84 -2.75
C LEU A 144 -12.47 -1.26 -2.51
N GLY A 145 -11.78 -1.73 -1.47
CA GLY A 145 -10.45 -1.23 -1.16
C GLY A 145 -9.34 -1.93 -1.96
N ILE A 146 -8.09 -1.70 -1.55
CA ILE A 146 -6.90 -2.08 -2.33
C ILE A 146 -6.79 -3.60 -2.44
N LYS A 147 -7.18 -4.34 -1.39
CA LYS A 147 -7.18 -5.81 -1.45
C LYS A 147 -8.13 -6.28 -2.51
N PHE A 148 -9.38 -5.80 -2.49
CA PHE A 148 -10.39 -6.23 -3.44
C PHE A 148 -9.93 -6.00 -4.88
N ASP A 149 -9.32 -4.86 -5.18
CA ASP A 149 -8.81 -4.55 -6.52
C ASP A 149 -7.68 -5.51 -6.93
N CYS A 150 -6.66 -5.69 -6.09
CA CYS A 150 -5.58 -6.64 -6.36
C CYS A 150 -6.08 -8.09 -6.51
N TYR A 151 -6.99 -8.55 -5.63
CA TYR A 151 -7.56 -9.90 -5.70
C TYR A 151 -8.43 -10.09 -6.94
N SER A 152 -9.34 -9.17 -7.22
CA SER A 152 -10.27 -9.30 -8.34
C SER A 152 -9.52 -9.30 -9.68
N ASN A 153 -8.55 -8.39 -9.84
CA ASN A 153 -7.68 -8.36 -11.01
C ASN A 153 -6.88 -9.67 -11.13
N ALA A 154 -6.23 -10.13 -10.06
CA ALA A 154 -5.45 -11.36 -10.08
C ALA A 154 -6.29 -12.60 -10.43
N ILE A 155 -7.50 -12.74 -9.85
CA ILE A 155 -8.42 -13.84 -10.15
C ILE A 155 -8.89 -13.79 -11.60
N ILE A 156 -9.31 -12.63 -12.09
CA ILE A 156 -9.80 -12.49 -13.48
C ILE A 156 -8.68 -12.79 -14.47
N HIS A 157 -7.46 -12.36 -14.19
CA HIS A 157 -6.31 -12.72 -15.02
C HIS A 157 -6.00 -14.21 -15.02
N ILE A 158 -6.00 -14.87 -13.87
CA ILE A 158 -5.80 -16.32 -13.79
C ILE A 158 -6.87 -17.05 -14.61
N ILE A 159 -8.14 -16.66 -14.47
CA ILE A 159 -9.25 -17.23 -15.24
C ILE A 159 -9.04 -17.02 -16.74
N ALA A 160 -8.75 -15.78 -17.16
CA ALA A 160 -8.55 -15.43 -18.55
C ALA A 160 -7.41 -16.22 -19.20
N GLU A 161 -6.30 -16.37 -18.49
CA GLU A 161 -5.14 -17.13 -18.95
C GLU A 161 -5.45 -18.62 -19.03
N ILE A 162 -6.16 -19.20 -18.05
CA ILE A 162 -6.62 -20.60 -18.12
C ILE A 162 -7.50 -20.80 -19.36
N PHE A 163 -8.45 -19.90 -19.61
CA PHE A 163 -9.29 -19.95 -20.81
C PHE A 163 -8.46 -19.83 -22.09
N TYR A 164 -7.48 -18.93 -22.12
CA TYR A 164 -6.58 -18.79 -23.25
C TYR A 164 -5.77 -20.07 -23.51
N PHE A 165 -5.20 -20.69 -22.47
CA PHE A 165 -4.49 -21.95 -22.59
C PHE A 165 -5.37 -23.09 -23.10
N ILE A 166 -6.62 -23.17 -22.62
CA ILE A 166 -7.59 -24.16 -23.11
C ILE A 166 -7.87 -23.94 -24.61
N LEU A 167 -8.09 -22.69 -25.03
CA LEU A 167 -8.41 -22.38 -26.43
C LEU A 167 -7.23 -22.58 -27.38
N LYS A 168 -6.00 -22.37 -26.89
CA LYS A 168 -4.78 -22.51 -27.69
C LYS A 168 -4.29 -23.95 -27.79
N ARG A 169 -4.68 -24.83 -26.86
CA ARG A 169 -4.26 -26.23 -26.86
C ARG A 169 -4.76 -26.92 -28.13
N ASP A 170 -3.84 -27.53 -28.85
CA ASP A 170 -4.18 -28.33 -30.03
C ASP A 170 -4.74 -29.68 -29.56
N TYR A 171 -6.04 -29.85 -29.73
CA TYR A 171 -6.77 -31.07 -29.34
C TYR A 171 -6.95 -32.03 -30.51
N GLY A 172 -6.39 -31.73 -31.69
CA GLY A 172 -6.52 -32.58 -32.88
C GLY A 172 -7.99 -32.79 -33.31
N LYS A 173 -8.25 -33.90 -34.02
CA LYS A 173 -9.59 -34.21 -34.57
C LYS A 173 -10.65 -34.51 -33.51
N ASP A 174 -10.25 -34.81 -32.28
CA ASP A 174 -11.16 -35.21 -31.19
C ASP A 174 -11.62 -34.02 -30.34
N THR A 175 -11.34 -32.79 -30.77
CA THR A 175 -11.76 -31.58 -30.07
C THR A 175 -13.30 -31.45 -30.11
N PRO A 176 -13.98 -31.34 -28.96
CA PRO A 176 -15.42 -31.10 -28.92
C PRO A 176 -15.83 -29.88 -29.77
N GLN A 177 -16.94 -30.00 -30.51
CA GLN A 177 -17.42 -28.98 -31.45
C GLN A 177 -17.54 -27.59 -30.79
N TYR A 178 -18.04 -27.53 -29.55
CA TYR A 178 -18.21 -26.27 -28.84
C TYR A 178 -16.89 -25.53 -28.57
N ILE A 179 -15.77 -26.25 -28.37
CA ILE A 179 -14.45 -25.63 -28.19
C ILE A 179 -13.96 -25.04 -29.51
N GLN A 180 -14.22 -25.73 -30.63
CA GLN A 180 -13.89 -25.22 -31.96
C GLN A 180 -14.68 -23.94 -32.27
N ASP A 181 -15.99 -23.94 -32.01
CA ASP A 181 -16.84 -22.78 -32.19
C ASP A 181 -16.38 -21.60 -31.32
N LEU A 182 -16.02 -21.86 -30.06
CA LEU A 182 -15.53 -20.85 -29.13
C LEU A 182 -14.16 -20.29 -29.55
N ARG A 183 -13.29 -21.13 -30.12
CA ARG A 183 -12.01 -20.74 -30.69
C ARG A 183 -12.16 -19.83 -31.91
N VAL A 184 -13.09 -20.17 -32.82
CA VAL A 184 -13.41 -19.32 -33.98
C VAL A 184 -14.02 -17.99 -33.53
N LEU A 185 -14.96 -18.02 -32.59
CA LEU A 185 -15.64 -16.84 -32.06
C LEU A 185 -14.66 -15.87 -31.38
N THR A 186 -13.75 -16.40 -30.56
CA THR A 186 -12.79 -15.59 -29.79
C THR A 186 -11.52 -15.25 -30.57
N LYS A 187 -11.41 -15.69 -31.83
CA LYS A 187 -10.21 -15.58 -32.67
C LYS A 187 -8.98 -16.10 -31.93
N ASP A 188 -9.01 -17.39 -31.59
CA ASP A 188 -7.94 -18.08 -30.85
C ASP A 188 -7.68 -17.46 -29.45
N GLY A 189 -8.73 -16.93 -28.81
CA GLY A 189 -8.66 -16.30 -27.49
C GLY A 189 -8.14 -14.86 -27.48
N ILE A 190 -7.81 -14.25 -28.62
CA ILE A 190 -7.33 -12.86 -28.70
C ILE A 190 -8.35 -11.90 -28.10
N TYR A 191 -9.65 -12.09 -28.35
CA TYR A 191 -10.68 -11.22 -27.81
C TYR A 191 -10.80 -11.28 -26.28
N ILE A 192 -10.44 -12.40 -25.65
CA ILE A 192 -10.44 -12.53 -24.19
C ILE A 192 -9.42 -11.55 -23.59
N PHE A 193 -8.22 -11.46 -24.18
CA PHE A 193 -7.22 -10.48 -23.74
C PHE A 193 -7.69 -9.04 -23.88
N VAL A 194 -8.39 -8.71 -24.96
CA VAL A 194 -8.95 -7.36 -25.16
C VAL A 194 -9.97 -7.04 -24.07
N ILE A 195 -10.88 -7.97 -23.79
CA ILE A 195 -11.89 -7.81 -22.73
C ILE A 195 -11.23 -7.65 -21.35
N CYS A 196 -10.21 -8.47 -21.04
CA CYS A 196 -9.44 -8.35 -19.81
C CYS A 196 -8.68 -7.02 -19.72
N GLY A 197 -8.13 -6.53 -20.83
CA GLY A 197 -7.49 -5.21 -20.89
C GLY A 197 -8.47 -4.06 -20.61
N ILE A 198 -9.69 -4.13 -21.15
CA ILE A 198 -10.76 -3.17 -20.85
C ILE A 198 -11.14 -3.24 -19.37
N TYR A 199 -11.28 -4.45 -18.83
CA TYR A 199 -11.58 -4.65 -17.40
C TYR A 199 -10.50 -4.04 -16.50
N LEU A 200 -9.22 -4.30 -16.79
CA LEU A 200 -8.08 -3.71 -16.07
C LEU A 200 -8.09 -2.18 -16.12
N HIS A 201 -8.35 -1.59 -17.29
CA HIS A 201 -8.46 -0.13 -17.40
C HIS A 201 -9.64 0.40 -16.58
N PHE A 202 -10.74 -0.33 -16.53
CA PHE A 202 -11.89 0.04 -15.74
C PHE A 202 -11.57 0.01 -14.24
N THR A 203 -10.98 -1.07 -13.74
CA THR A 203 -10.64 -1.21 -12.31
C THR A 203 -9.52 -0.27 -11.87
N SER A 204 -8.48 -0.12 -12.69
CA SER A 204 -7.27 0.61 -12.33
C SER A 204 -7.35 2.13 -12.59
N VAL A 205 -8.19 2.57 -13.52
CA VAL A 205 -8.28 4.00 -13.91
C VAL A 205 -9.66 4.57 -13.63
N ILE A 206 -10.72 3.92 -14.14
CA ILE A 206 -12.08 4.48 -14.09
C ILE A 206 -12.62 4.48 -12.65
N ILE A 207 -12.45 3.38 -11.90
CA ILE A 207 -12.94 3.31 -10.50
C ILE A 207 -12.24 4.36 -9.60
N PRO A 208 -10.90 4.49 -9.56
CA PRO A 208 -10.24 5.54 -8.80
C PRO A 208 -10.70 6.94 -9.19
N LEU A 209 -10.88 7.21 -10.48
CA LEU A 209 -11.35 8.50 -10.98
C LEU A 209 -12.78 8.81 -10.51
N ILE A 210 -13.70 7.83 -10.55
CA ILE A 210 -15.04 7.97 -9.98
C ILE A 210 -14.97 8.25 -8.46
N LYS A 211 -14.08 7.56 -7.74
CA LYS A 211 -13.87 7.79 -6.30
C LYS A 211 -13.37 9.20 -6.03
N CYS A 212 -12.41 9.72 -6.81
CA CYS A 212 -11.93 11.10 -6.69
C CYS A 212 -13.07 12.10 -6.90
N PHE A 213 -13.88 11.95 -7.95
CA PHE A 213 -15.03 12.82 -8.17
C PHE A 213 -16.08 12.73 -7.06
N LYS A 214 -16.30 11.54 -6.50
CA LYS A 214 -17.21 11.36 -5.38
C LYS A 214 -16.68 12.02 -4.11
N ALA A 215 -15.39 11.88 -3.82
CA ALA A 215 -14.73 12.53 -2.69
C ALA A 215 -14.86 14.05 -2.79
N GLU A 216 -14.51 14.64 -3.94
CA GLU A 216 -14.64 16.09 -4.16
C GLU A 216 -16.08 16.59 -3.98
N ARG A 217 -17.08 15.81 -4.43
CA ARG A 217 -18.49 16.16 -4.23
C ARG A 217 -18.91 16.08 -2.76
N LEU A 218 -18.41 15.10 -2.02
CA LEU A 218 -18.69 14.96 -0.59
C LEU A 218 -18.04 16.11 0.19
N ASP A 219 -16.79 16.45 -0.11
CA ASP A 219 -16.09 17.58 0.52
C ASP A 219 -16.84 18.89 0.32
N LYS A 220 -17.32 19.17 -0.91
CA LYS A 220 -18.14 20.35 -1.19
C LYS A 220 -19.48 20.32 -0.45
N LYS A 221 -20.13 19.16 -0.34
CA LYS A 221 -21.41 18.99 0.35
C LYS A 221 -21.29 19.22 1.86
N TYR A 222 -20.18 18.77 2.44
CA TYR A 222 -19.93 18.79 3.89
C TYR A 222 -18.98 19.91 4.32
N ALA A 223 -18.66 20.86 3.43
CA ALA A 223 -17.80 22.00 3.74
C ALA A 223 -18.32 22.84 4.92
N ASN A 224 -19.65 22.94 5.06
CA ASN A 224 -20.29 23.73 6.11
C ASN A 224 -20.76 22.89 7.31
N GLU A 225 -20.43 21.59 7.37
CA GLU A 225 -20.81 20.81 8.53
C GLU A 225 -19.97 21.22 9.75
N PRO A 226 -20.58 21.28 10.95
CA PRO A 226 -19.87 21.65 12.17
C PRO A 226 -18.75 20.66 12.53
N THR A 227 -18.84 19.42 12.04
CA THR A 227 -17.81 18.38 12.14
C THR A 227 -16.54 18.71 11.37
N ASN A 228 -16.64 19.57 10.35
CA ASN A 228 -15.53 19.98 9.49
C ASN A 228 -14.85 21.29 9.95
N THR A 229 -15.07 21.67 11.22
CA THR A 229 -14.48 22.87 11.83
C THR A 229 -13.27 22.52 12.67
N MET A 230 -12.31 23.45 12.76
CA MET A 230 -11.14 23.31 13.63
C MET A 230 -11.52 23.07 15.10
N GLN A 231 -12.64 23.65 15.56
CA GLN A 231 -13.15 23.44 16.91
C GLN A 231 -13.56 21.98 17.16
N TYR A 232 -14.17 21.33 16.17
CA TYR A 232 -14.50 19.91 16.27
C TYR A 232 -13.24 19.04 16.22
N PHE A 233 -12.25 19.42 15.43
CA PHE A 233 -10.94 18.74 15.44
C PHE A 233 -10.27 18.79 16.82
N TYR A 234 -10.31 19.92 17.53
CA TYR A 234 -9.84 19.97 18.92
C TYR A 234 -10.62 19.05 19.85
N LYS A 235 -11.94 18.89 19.65
CA LYS A 235 -12.74 17.90 20.42
C LYS A 235 -12.30 16.46 20.14
N ILE A 236 -11.93 16.15 18.90
CA ILE A 236 -11.33 14.85 18.53
C ILE A 236 -10.01 14.67 19.27
N LEU A 237 -9.11 15.66 19.21
CA LEU A 237 -7.79 15.62 19.86
C LEU A 237 -7.87 15.48 21.38
N ASN A 238 -8.94 15.97 22.01
CA ASN A 238 -9.17 15.86 23.45
C ASN A 238 -9.82 14.53 23.88
N SER A 239 -10.27 13.71 22.94
CA SER A 239 -10.92 12.42 23.23
C SER A 239 -9.97 11.25 22.92
N PRO A 240 -9.47 10.50 23.93
CA PRO A 240 -8.49 9.44 23.72
C PRO A 240 -8.95 8.36 22.72
N ASN A 241 -10.23 8.00 22.77
CA ASN A 241 -10.79 7.00 21.85
C ASN A 241 -10.75 7.47 20.40
N LEU A 242 -11.03 8.76 20.16
CA LEU A 242 -11.02 9.34 18.81
C LEU A 242 -9.59 9.60 18.31
N VAL A 243 -8.64 9.89 19.21
CA VAL A 243 -7.21 10.00 18.87
C VAL A 243 -6.65 8.65 18.42
N GLU A 244 -7.03 7.54 19.04
CA GLU A 244 -6.62 6.20 18.58
C GLU A 244 -7.20 5.85 17.21
N GLU A 245 -8.44 6.24 16.94
CA GLU A 245 -9.02 6.12 15.59
C GLU A 245 -8.30 7.01 14.57
N LEU A 246 -8.01 8.27 14.94
CA LEU A 246 -7.24 9.20 14.11
C LEU A 246 -5.84 8.67 13.82
N LYS A 247 -5.18 8.03 14.79
CA LYS A 247 -3.88 7.38 14.64
C LYS A 247 -3.97 6.21 13.66
N ALA A 248 -5.02 5.39 13.74
CA ALA A 248 -5.24 4.31 12.78
C ALA A 248 -5.40 4.84 11.35
N ILE A 249 -6.16 5.94 11.16
CA ILE A 249 -6.30 6.62 9.86
C ILE A 249 -4.96 7.19 9.41
N ALA A 250 -4.25 7.90 10.28
CA ALA A 250 -2.96 8.51 9.97
C ALA A 250 -1.87 7.47 9.62
N ILE A 251 -1.95 6.25 10.16
CA ILE A 251 -1.09 5.13 9.74
C ILE A 251 -1.40 4.71 8.30
N GLN A 252 -2.68 4.67 7.92
CA GLN A 252 -3.09 4.32 6.55
C GLN A 252 -2.65 5.38 5.54
N ASP A 253 -2.68 6.65 5.95
CA ASP A 253 -2.33 7.79 5.10
C ASP A 253 -0.85 8.20 5.17
N PHE A 254 -0.01 7.43 5.90
CA PHE A 254 1.41 7.72 6.09
C PHE A 254 1.71 9.11 6.68
N VAL A 255 0.86 9.57 7.60
CA VAL A 255 0.97 10.86 8.32
C VAL A 255 0.89 10.72 9.84
N VAL A 256 1.11 9.51 10.36
CA VAL A 256 1.03 9.17 11.79
C VAL A 256 1.98 10.00 12.66
N GLU A 257 3.09 10.45 12.08
CA GLU A 257 4.09 11.29 12.75
C GLU A 257 3.47 12.58 13.30
N ASN A 258 2.49 13.17 12.62
CA ASN A 258 1.84 14.40 13.07
C ASN A 258 1.00 14.14 14.33
N VAL A 259 0.30 13.01 14.37
CA VAL A 259 -0.53 12.61 15.52
C VAL A 259 0.36 12.24 16.70
N LEU A 260 1.45 11.49 16.47
CA LEU A 260 2.41 11.11 17.51
C LEU A 260 3.17 12.32 18.06
N PHE A 261 3.54 13.26 17.20
CA PHE A 261 4.15 14.52 17.62
C PHE A 261 3.22 15.30 18.55
N TRP A 262 1.94 15.41 18.18
CA TRP A 262 0.93 16.04 19.02
C TRP A 262 0.73 15.34 20.38
N GLU A 263 0.67 14.01 20.40
CA GLU A 263 0.57 13.25 21.66
C GLU A 263 1.80 13.46 22.54
N ASN A 264 3.01 13.40 21.96
CA ASN A 264 4.26 13.66 22.67
C ASN A 264 4.31 15.09 23.23
N TYR A 265 3.82 16.07 22.46
CA TYR A 265 3.70 17.45 22.89
C TYR A 265 2.76 17.57 24.10
N CYS A 266 1.58 16.95 24.04
CA CYS A 266 0.62 16.93 25.16
C CYS A 266 1.22 16.31 26.43
N ILE A 267 2.02 15.24 26.28
CA ILE A 267 2.71 14.61 27.42
C ILE A 267 3.76 15.56 28.02
N LEU A 268 4.58 16.18 27.18
CA LEU A 268 5.61 17.13 27.60
C LEU A 268 4.97 18.33 28.32
N GLN A 269 3.89 18.88 27.78
CA GLN A 269 3.14 19.99 28.38
C GLN A 269 2.63 19.61 29.78
N LYS A 270 2.06 18.41 29.95
CA LYS A 270 1.61 17.92 31.26
C LYS A 270 2.76 17.77 32.26
N LEU A 271 3.94 17.32 31.82
CA LEU A 271 5.12 17.24 32.68
C LEU A 271 5.61 18.63 33.11
N VAL A 272 5.61 19.60 32.19
CA VAL A 272 5.98 21.01 32.47
C VAL A 272 5.04 21.62 33.50
N ILE A 273 3.73 21.51 33.30
CA ILE A 273 2.72 22.06 34.23
C ILE A 273 2.89 21.45 35.63
N ARG A 274 3.03 20.13 35.72
CA ARG A 274 3.22 19.45 37.02
C ARG A 274 4.51 19.85 37.72
N ALA A 275 5.59 20.02 36.96
CA ALA A 275 6.87 20.44 37.51
C ALA A 275 6.80 21.88 38.04
N LYS A 276 6.14 22.78 37.30
CA LYS A 276 5.90 24.17 37.70
C LYS A 276 5.06 24.27 38.98
N GLN A 277 3.90 23.62 39.02
CA GLN A 277 3.01 23.63 40.18
C GLN A 277 3.70 23.13 41.45
N LYS A 278 4.51 22.07 41.34
CA LYS A 278 5.24 21.55 42.49
C LYS A 278 6.36 22.47 42.95
N GLN A 279 7.01 23.20 42.05
CA GLN A 279 8.01 24.20 42.43
C GLN A 279 7.36 25.38 43.16
N GLU A 280 6.17 25.83 42.73
CA GLU A 280 5.40 26.88 43.41
C GLU A 280 5.03 26.44 44.83
N ILE A 281 4.54 25.21 45.01
CA ILE A 281 4.20 24.65 46.34
C ILE A 281 5.42 24.62 47.28
N ILE A 282 6.59 24.23 46.78
CA ILE A 282 7.84 24.17 47.58
C ILE A 282 8.36 25.58 47.90
N GLY A 283 8.23 26.51 46.96
CA GLY A 283 8.63 27.91 47.12
C GLY A 283 7.83 28.65 48.19
N GLU A 284 6.55 28.35 48.33
CA GLU A 284 5.70 28.93 49.38
C GLU A 284 5.91 28.32 50.77
N SER A 285 6.38 27.08 50.85
CA SER A 285 6.45 26.31 52.11
C SER A 285 7.83 26.29 52.78
N SER A 286 8.87 26.90 52.19
CA SER A 286 10.24 26.80 52.75
C SER A 286 11.09 28.07 52.64
N SER A 287 11.09 28.83 53.75
CA SER A 287 12.16 29.76 54.15
C SER A 287 13.40 29.04 54.74
N SER A 288 13.56 27.74 54.51
CA SER A 288 14.72 27.00 55.00
C SER A 288 15.37 26.17 53.89
N SER A 289 16.64 26.46 53.70
CA SER A 289 17.56 25.96 52.69
C SER A 289 17.80 24.46 52.81
N HIS A 290 17.08 23.65 52.04
CA HIS A 290 17.60 22.34 51.62
C HIS A 290 17.20 22.06 50.18
N HIS A 291 18.20 21.98 49.30
CA HIS A 291 18.09 21.46 47.94
C HIS A 291 17.64 20.00 47.97
N GLN A 292 16.34 19.79 48.16
CA GLN A 292 15.74 18.48 48.07
C GLN A 292 15.74 18.10 46.59
N LYS A 293 16.61 17.13 46.24
CA LYS A 293 16.69 16.54 44.90
C LYS A 293 15.33 15.94 44.56
N PHE A 294 14.55 16.72 43.84
CA PHE A 294 13.22 16.37 43.39
C PHE A 294 13.32 15.23 42.37
N SER A 295 12.61 14.12 42.64
CA SER A 295 12.67 12.93 41.80
C SER A 295 11.52 12.92 40.80
N LEU A 296 11.80 12.44 39.59
CA LEU A 296 10.79 12.26 38.53
C LEU A 296 9.63 11.34 38.94
N GLN A 297 9.85 10.43 39.89
CA GLN A 297 8.82 9.50 40.37
C GLN A 297 7.67 10.24 41.07
N ASP A 298 7.96 11.39 41.66
CA ASP A 298 6.96 12.21 42.34
C ASP A 298 6.04 12.92 41.32
N ILE A 299 6.54 13.25 40.12
CA ILE A 299 5.78 13.95 39.07
C ILE A 299 4.70 13.04 38.44
N THR A 300 4.94 11.74 38.41
CA THR A 300 4.04 10.75 37.80
C THR A 300 2.87 10.32 38.67
N THR A 301 2.96 10.46 40.01
CA THR A 301 1.97 9.94 40.97
C THR A 301 0.87 10.93 41.35
N SER A 302 1.00 12.21 40.98
CA SER A 302 -0.01 13.23 41.23
C SER A 302 -1.07 13.21 40.11
N ASN A 303 -2.24 12.64 40.43
CA ASN A 303 -3.47 12.80 39.67
C ASN A 303 -4.22 14.00 40.26
N SER A 304 -4.08 15.18 39.67
CA SER A 304 -4.92 16.33 40.00
C SER A 304 -5.28 17.13 38.76
N GLY A 305 -6.59 17.27 38.56
CA GLY A 305 -7.23 18.44 37.95
C GLY A 305 -7.15 18.58 36.43
N SER A 306 -8.31 18.76 35.81
CA SER A 306 -8.45 19.34 34.47
C SER A 306 -7.82 20.74 34.47
N HIS A 307 -6.63 20.87 33.91
CA HIS A 307 -5.93 22.15 33.75
C HIS A 307 -5.61 22.35 32.28
N ASP A 308 -6.65 22.65 31.50
CA ASP A 308 -6.54 22.88 30.06
C ASP A 308 -6.29 24.35 29.69
N GLU A 309 -6.06 25.26 30.67
CA GLU A 309 -5.96 26.71 30.42
C GLU A 309 -4.80 27.43 31.13
N GLU A 310 -3.71 26.74 31.50
CA GLU A 310 -2.50 27.48 31.91
C GLU A 310 -1.75 28.00 30.66
N SER A 311 -1.82 29.33 30.46
CA SER A 311 -1.04 30.06 29.46
C SER A 311 0.45 29.73 29.60
N TYR A 312 1.06 29.24 28.52
CA TYR A 312 2.50 29.02 28.45
C TYR A 312 3.26 30.35 28.60
N ASP A 313 4.20 30.41 29.55
CA ASP A 313 5.12 31.54 29.69
C ASP A 313 6.46 31.21 29.01
N PRO A 314 6.79 31.86 27.87
CA PRO A 314 8.04 31.60 27.16
C PRO A 314 9.28 32.04 27.94
N ASN A 315 9.13 32.87 28.98
CA ASN A 315 10.24 33.33 29.82
C ASN A 315 10.48 32.42 31.03
N TYR A 316 9.66 31.38 31.23
CA TYR A 316 9.83 30.46 32.34
C TYR A 316 11.12 29.65 32.17
N PRO A 317 12.03 29.65 33.15
CA PRO A 317 13.31 28.96 33.02
C PRO A 317 13.12 27.44 32.90
N LEU A 318 13.82 26.83 31.95
CA LEU A 318 13.75 25.40 31.73
C LEU A 318 14.27 24.64 32.96
N LEU A 319 13.41 23.81 33.55
CA LEU A 319 13.79 23.01 34.71
C LEU A 319 14.81 21.93 34.30
N PRO A 320 15.95 21.78 35.01
CA PRO A 320 16.98 20.81 34.65
C PRO A 320 16.49 19.37 34.50
N GLN A 321 15.43 19.02 35.22
CA GLN A 321 14.80 17.69 35.20
C GLN A 321 13.99 17.43 33.92
N LEU A 322 13.54 18.48 33.23
CA LEU A 322 12.79 18.40 31.98
C LEU A 322 13.71 18.42 30.74
N VAL A 323 14.97 18.85 30.88
CA VAL A 323 15.95 18.91 29.78
C VAL A 323 16.04 17.60 28.99
N PRO A 324 16.08 16.39 29.60
CA PRO A 324 16.12 15.14 28.84
C PRO A 324 14.87 14.92 27.99
N TYR A 325 13.70 15.38 28.43
CA TYR A 325 12.44 15.24 27.70
C TYR A 325 12.34 16.21 26.53
N TYR A 326 12.81 17.45 26.71
CA TYR A 326 12.92 18.41 25.60
C TYR A 326 13.92 17.95 24.54
N ASN A 327 15.07 17.43 24.96
CA ASN A 327 16.06 16.88 24.03
C ASN A 327 15.50 15.65 23.28
N ALA A 328 14.79 14.76 23.98
CA ALA A 328 14.14 13.63 23.33
C ALA A 328 13.08 14.10 22.33
N PHE A 329 12.25 15.08 22.70
CA PHE A 329 11.21 15.63 21.84
C PHE A 329 11.79 16.31 20.59
N TYR A 330 12.85 17.12 20.73
CA TYR A 330 13.48 17.84 19.61
C TYR A 330 14.17 16.92 18.61
N HIS A 331 14.63 15.75 19.04
CA HIS A 331 15.31 14.77 18.19
C HIS A 331 14.39 13.68 17.63
N THR A 332 13.06 13.80 17.84
CA THR A 332 12.04 12.94 17.21
C THR A 332 11.62 13.52 15.86
#